data_AF-W7V2R0-F1
#
_entry.id   AF-W7V2R0-F1
#
_cell.length_a   1.000
_cell.length_b   1.000
_cell.length_c   1.000
_cell.angle_alpha   90.00
_cell.angle_beta   90.00
_cell.angle_gamma   90.00
#
_symmetry.space_group_name_H-M   'P 1'
#
loop_
_entity.id
_entity.type
_entity.pdbx_description
1 polymer ?
#
loop_
_entity_poly.entity_id
_entity_poly.type
_entity_poly.pdbx_seq_one_letter_code
_entity_poly.pdbx_strand_id
1 'polypeptide(L)'
;MKMQKTLRRAAAAASGILVFAASTGMDTADITTAEEVTSVTTSENESTASDKTEPSSDSETAASEEEQKMPEDWTKADVSEYDSSLTLISYELATPEMAKVGEPVDPYAGLSEEERKALKEAAAKKKSALKKGTPTLSKNAAKSRSKEPTAVELKTSGAYVGDIPASQPDPSVAAEPGQFAFVTYGWGHGVGMSQNGANFYAAYAGWTYQDILFHYYPGTTLMNTGLTDEEELTIAHEPAGDTLKVVSEIVNREVGGSFSYEAIKAQAVAVYTYIKYNGDDSKDLRGKPNPPQVVIDACEEVLGEALYYDDSYALTVFSASSGGCSANCYEVFYADYPYLRSVPSDYDAAFDPHWGTVTYMSAADVKKKLEAGYHITLSDDPGNWIQPVYSDETGYVTEVSIDGQITAKGYPFSMMLGLKSSKFNLTYTYD
;
A
#
# COMPACT_ATOMS: atom_id res chain seq x y z
N MET A 1 5.75 -31.72 71.15
CA MET A 1 7.15 -31.56 71.58
C MET A 1 7.96 -31.00 70.40
N LYS A 2 9.01 -30.19 70.66
CA LYS A 2 10.16 -29.76 69.82
C LYS A 2 10.24 -30.24 68.35
N MET A 3 10.74 -29.47 67.36
CA MET A 3 11.30 -28.10 67.31
C MET A 3 11.46 -27.62 65.85
N GLN A 4 11.72 -26.33 65.63
CA GLN A 4 12.30 -25.81 64.37
C GLN A 4 13.79 -26.18 64.22
N LYS A 5 14.31 -26.12 62.97
CA LYS A 5 15.63 -25.59 62.50
C LYS A 5 16.25 -26.47 61.41
N THR A 6 17.04 -26.04 60.41
CA THR A 6 17.26 -24.81 59.61
C THR A 6 18.65 -24.96 58.96
N LEU A 7 18.76 -24.63 57.67
CA LEU A 7 19.92 -23.97 57.02
C LEU A 7 21.30 -24.66 56.85
N ARG A 8 21.87 -24.42 55.65
CA ARG A 8 23.33 -24.24 55.32
C ARG A 8 24.18 -25.55 55.24
N ARG A 9 25.29 -25.61 54.50
CA ARG A 9 26.16 -24.55 53.90
C ARG A 9 27.06 -25.07 52.75
N ALA A 10 27.52 -24.15 51.87
CA ALA A 10 28.79 -24.15 51.06
C ALA A 10 29.04 -25.31 50.05
N ALA A 11 29.52 -25.13 48.81
CA ALA A 11 30.63 -24.31 48.23
C ALA A 11 32.04 -24.93 48.49
N ALA A 12 33.07 -24.77 47.65
CA ALA A 12 33.26 -23.89 46.46
C ALA A 12 34.34 -24.45 45.49
N ALA A 13 34.49 -23.85 44.30
CA ALA A 13 35.75 -23.76 43.55
C ALA A 13 35.73 -22.53 42.62
N ALA A 14 36.80 -21.73 42.56
CA ALA A 14 36.89 -20.51 41.75
C ALA A 14 38.35 -20.12 41.47
N SER A 15 38.59 -19.43 40.34
CA SER A 15 39.76 -18.58 39.98
C SER A 15 39.53 -18.00 38.58
N GLY A 16 39.89 -16.76 38.21
CA GLY A 16 40.44 -15.60 38.95
C GLY A 16 40.50 -14.39 37.98
N ILE A 17 40.15 -13.14 38.37
CA ILE A 17 40.99 -12.13 39.07
C ILE A 17 42.04 -11.48 38.13
N LEU A 18 42.18 -10.15 37.98
CA LEU A 18 41.32 -8.97 38.29
C LEU A 18 41.62 -7.82 37.27
N VAL A 19 41.87 -6.49 37.46
CA VAL A 19 42.13 -5.54 38.58
C VAL A 19 41.64 -4.11 38.18
N PHE A 20 40.98 -3.39 39.11
CA PHE A 20 40.87 -1.94 39.45
C PHE A 20 41.54 -0.79 38.61
N ALA A 21 41.18 0.51 38.74
CA ALA A 21 40.60 1.22 39.91
C ALA A 21 39.76 2.52 39.63
N ALA A 22 38.86 2.82 40.60
CA ALA A 22 38.56 4.12 41.28
C ALA A 22 38.12 5.39 40.48
N SER A 23 37.00 6.11 40.74
CA SER A 23 36.36 6.69 41.96
C SER A 23 37.11 7.91 42.54
N THR A 24 36.53 9.07 42.96
CA THR A 24 35.15 9.57 43.26
C THR A 24 35.02 11.06 42.83
N GLY A 25 33.90 11.82 42.92
CA GLY A 25 32.49 11.56 43.31
C GLY A 25 31.88 12.61 44.28
N MET A 26 30.55 12.83 44.20
CA MET A 26 29.63 13.66 45.04
C MET A 26 29.42 15.17 44.78
N ASP A 27 28.16 15.55 45.03
CA ASP A 27 27.38 16.82 44.93
C ASP A 27 28.03 18.08 45.58
N THR A 28 27.67 19.33 45.25
CA THR A 28 26.34 19.97 45.50
C THR A 28 26.15 21.36 44.84
N ALA A 29 24.88 21.70 44.55
CA ALA A 29 24.19 23.00 44.72
C ALA A 29 24.71 24.34 44.10
N ASP A 30 23.83 24.88 43.23
CA ASP A 30 23.27 26.25 43.20
C ASP A 30 24.00 27.51 42.63
N ILE A 31 23.13 28.33 42.01
CA ILE A 31 23.05 29.82 42.04
C ILE A 31 23.78 30.74 41.02
N THR A 32 22.98 31.68 40.48
CA THR A 32 23.26 32.97 39.79
C THR A 32 23.88 33.04 38.37
N THR A 33 23.00 33.26 37.38
CA THR A 33 22.89 34.45 36.49
C THR A 33 24.12 35.12 35.83
N ALA A 34 24.01 35.26 34.50
CA ALA A 34 24.45 36.42 33.67
C ALA A 34 25.97 36.65 33.52
N GLU A 35 26.48 37.43 32.55
CA GLU A 35 25.87 38.32 31.53
C GLU A 35 26.33 37.99 30.09
N GLU A 36 25.78 38.72 29.11
CA GLU A 36 26.36 38.86 27.75
C GLU A 36 27.76 39.54 27.78
N VAL A 37 28.50 39.47 26.67
CA VAL A 37 28.87 40.66 25.85
C VAL A 37 29.86 40.27 24.74
N THR A 38 29.70 40.89 23.57
CA THR A 38 30.46 40.65 22.33
C THR A 38 31.74 41.50 22.18
N SER A 39 32.81 40.90 21.65
CA SER A 39 33.78 41.54 20.71
C SER A 39 34.63 40.42 20.04
N VAL A 40 34.95 40.37 18.73
CA VAL A 40 35.39 41.38 17.72
C VAL A 40 36.84 41.82 18.03
N THR A 41 37.87 41.64 17.17
CA THR A 41 37.99 41.87 15.71
C THR A 41 39.21 41.14 15.09
N THR A 42 39.35 41.16 13.74
CA THR A 42 40.60 41.04 12.92
C THR A 42 41.37 39.69 12.93
N SER A 43 42.11 39.25 11.91
CA SER A 43 42.65 39.85 10.65
C SER A 43 43.08 38.72 9.65
N GLU A 44 43.45 38.88 8.37
CA GLU A 44 43.39 39.91 7.29
C GLU A 44 43.77 39.24 5.92
N ASN A 45 43.66 39.97 4.79
CA ASN A 45 44.10 39.64 3.40
C ASN A 45 43.36 38.51 2.65
N GLU A 46 42.69 38.72 1.50
CA GLU A 46 43.09 39.29 0.17
C GLU A 46 43.88 38.30 -0.71
N SER A 47 43.51 38.07 -1.99
CA SER A 47 43.51 39.10 -3.04
C SER A 47 42.82 38.69 -4.38
N THR A 48 42.18 39.67 -5.05
CA THR A 48 41.96 39.91 -6.52
C THR A 48 41.61 38.74 -7.48
N ALA A 49 40.57 38.71 -8.34
CA ALA A 49 39.63 39.67 -8.98
C ALA A 49 40.04 40.29 -10.35
N SER A 50 39.28 39.98 -11.43
CA SER A 50 39.10 40.70 -12.72
C SER A 50 38.12 39.91 -13.64
N ASP A 51 37.48 40.42 -14.72
CA ASP A 51 36.75 41.69 -14.93
C ASP A 51 35.67 41.50 -16.08
N LYS A 52 34.87 42.54 -16.39
CA LYS A 52 33.79 42.73 -17.42
C LYS A 52 33.96 42.02 -18.79
N THR A 53 32.95 41.87 -19.69
CA THR A 53 31.96 42.87 -20.19
C THR A 53 30.84 42.24 -21.06
N GLU A 54 29.68 42.90 -21.21
CA GLU A 54 28.63 42.66 -22.25
C GLU A 54 28.95 43.37 -23.61
N PRO A 55 28.07 43.34 -24.66
CA PRO A 55 26.96 44.32 -24.75
C PRO A 55 25.67 43.98 -25.56
N SER A 56 24.52 44.45 -25.06
CA SER A 56 23.35 45.11 -25.74
C SER A 56 22.75 44.66 -27.11
N SER A 57 21.41 44.64 -27.18
CA SER A 57 20.63 45.29 -28.28
C SER A 57 19.14 45.51 -27.92
N ASP A 58 18.62 46.73 -28.09
CA ASP A 58 17.23 47.12 -27.75
C ASP A 58 16.19 46.86 -28.87
N SER A 59 14.92 46.69 -28.50
CA SER A 59 13.79 47.40 -29.14
C SER A 59 12.50 47.34 -28.29
N GLU A 60 11.73 48.43 -28.27
CA GLU A 60 10.43 48.53 -27.58
C GLU A 60 9.26 48.23 -28.53
N THR A 61 8.19 47.59 -28.04
CA THR A 61 6.80 48.04 -28.31
C THR A 61 5.83 47.43 -27.31
N ALA A 62 4.74 48.13 -26.99
CA ALA A 62 3.78 47.72 -25.96
C ALA A 62 2.38 47.42 -26.52
N ALA A 63 1.76 46.36 -26.01
CA ALA A 63 0.32 46.09 -26.04
C ALA A 63 -0.06 45.26 -24.80
N SER A 64 -1.32 45.33 -24.39
CA SER A 64 -1.83 44.74 -23.14
C SER A 64 -2.61 43.46 -23.36
N GLU A 65 -2.43 42.46 -22.50
CA GLU A 65 -3.47 41.51 -22.09
C GLU A 65 -3.11 40.91 -20.72
N GLU A 66 -4.09 40.79 -19.81
CA GLU A 66 -3.89 40.22 -18.46
C GLU A 66 -4.08 38.71 -18.49
N GLU A 67 -3.08 37.97 -18.97
CA GLU A 67 -3.01 36.53 -18.73
C GLU A 67 -2.59 36.25 -17.28
N GLN A 68 -3.40 35.50 -16.53
CA GLN A 68 -2.97 34.90 -15.26
C GLN A 68 -1.98 33.77 -15.55
N LYS A 69 -0.73 34.14 -15.82
CA LYS A 69 0.33 33.20 -16.16
C LYS A 69 0.61 32.24 -15.00
N MET A 70 0.23 30.97 -15.18
CA MET A 70 0.65 29.88 -14.30
C MET A 70 2.18 29.81 -14.28
N PRO A 71 2.82 29.57 -13.13
CA PRO A 71 4.28 29.60 -13.04
C PRO A 71 4.93 28.51 -13.90
N GLU A 72 5.87 28.91 -14.75
CA GLU A 72 6.57 28.04 -15.72
C GLU A 72 7.61 27.09 -15.09
N ASP A 73 7.61 26.95 -13.77
CA ASP A 73 8.53 26.10 -13.01
C ASP A 73 7.76 25.10 -12.14
N TRP A 74 7.22 24.08 -12.80
CA TRP A 74 6.84 22.82 -12.17
C TRP A 74 7.61 21.70 -12.84
N THR A 75 8.66 21.25 -12.18
CA THR A 75 9.37 20.03 -12.54
C THR A 75 8.42 18.83 -12.49
N LYS A 76 8.71 17.79 -13.30
CA LYS A 76 8.11 16.47 -13.03
C LYS A 76 8.46 16.10 -11.58
N ALA A 77 7.48 15.62 -10.82
CA ALA A 77 7.73 15.09 -9.47
C ALA A 77 8.91 14.11 -9.52
N ASP A 78 9.96 14.38 -8.75
CA ASP A 78 11.20 13.62 -8.85
C ASP A 78 11.03 12.26 -8.18
N VAL A 79 10.77 11.25 -9.02
CA VAL A 79 10.52 9.86 -8.61
C VAL A 79 11.77 9.24 -7.93
N SER A 80 12.92 9.91 -7.87
CA SER A 80 14.04 9.47 -7.02
C SER A 80 13.75 9.50 -5.52
N GLU A 81 12.69 10.20 -5.06
CA GLU A 81 12.20 10.09 -3.67
C GLU A 81 11.25 8.89 -3.43
N TYR A 82 10.87 8.12 -4.46
CA TYR A 82 10.21 6.82 -4.27
C TYR A 82 11.21 5.83 -3.69
N ASP A 83 11.18 5.66 -2.36
CA ASP A 83 11.79 4.52 -1.70
C ASP A 83 11.20 3.23 -2.30
N SER A 84 12.07 2.29 -2.64
CA SER A 84 11.74 0.90 -2.97
C SER A 84 10.82 0.18 -1.96
N SER A 85 10.69 0.71 -0.73
CA SER A 85 9.77 0.22 0.30
C SER A 85 8.34 0.79 0.23
N LEU A 86 8.05 1.79 -0.61
CA LEU A 86 6.68 2.29 -0.82
C LEU A 86 5.80 1.15 -1.38
N THR A 87 4.57 1.04 -0.88
CA THR A 87 4.12 -0.30 -0.50
C THR A 87 3.71 -1.23 -1.64
N LEU A 88 4.49 -2.30 -1.75
CA LEU A 88 3.87 -3.63 -1.75
C LEU A 88 3.22 -3.86 -0.38
N ILE A 89 1.94 -3.49 -0.23
CA ILE A 89 1.16 -3.99 0.92
C ILE A 89 1.10 -5.50 0.73
N SER A 90 1.87 -6.23 1.54
CA SER A 90 1.90 -7.69 1.49
C SER A 90 0.67 -8.21 2.23
N TYR A 91 -0.51 -8.02 1.62
CA TYR A 91 -1.75 -8.64 2.06
C TYR A 91 -1.48 -10.12 2.32
N GLU A 92 -1.93 -10.63 3.47
CA GLU A 92 -2.09 -12.07 3.64
C GLU A 92 -3.17 -12.50 2.64
N LEU A 93 -2.72 -12.85 1.42
CA LEU A 93 -3.51 -13.41 0.34
C LEU A 93 -4.45 -14.45 0.96
N ALA A 94 -5.74 -14.15 1.01
CA ALA A 94 -6.72 -14.98 1.69
C ALA A 94 -6.61 -16.39 1.14
N THR A 95 -5.96 -17.27 1.91
CA THR A 95 -5.56 -18.58 1.40
C THR A 95 -6.80 -19.37 0.96
N PRO A 96 -6.67 -20.42 0.12
CA PRO A 96 -7.78 -21.33 -0.17
C PRO A 96 -8.43 -21.97 1.08
N GLU A 97 -7.84 -21.79 2.27
CA GLU A 97 -8.41 -22.15 3.56
C GLU A 97 -9.09 -20.98 4.30
N MET A 98 -8.57 -19.76 4.19
CA MET A 98 -9.21 -18.54 4.72
C MET A 98 -10.43 -18.14 3.89
N ALA A 99 -10.41 -18.39 2.57
CA ALA A 99 -11.52 -18.15 1.65
C ALA A 99 -12.74 -19.10 1.85
N LYS A 100 -12.82 -19.83 2.97
CA LYS A 100 -13.93 -20.78 3.27
C LYS A 100 -15.21 -20.10 3.79
N VAL A 101 -15.61 -19.02 3.14
CA VAL A 101 -17.02 -18.64 2.91
C VAL A 101 -17.30 -18.82 1.42
N GLY A 102 -17.07 -20.05 0.94
CA GLY A 102 -16.86 -20.31 -0.49
C GLY A 102 -18.12 -20.29 -1.36
N GLU A 103 -17.88 -19.96 -2.63
CA GLU A 103 -18.80 -20.08 -3.77
C GLU A 103 -19.45 -21.49 -3.89
N PRO A 104 -20.68 -21.60 -4.44
CA PRO A 104 -21.48 -22.81 -4.38
C PRO A 104 -21.11 -23.86 -5.45
N VAL A 105 -20.02 -24.59 -5.23
CA VAL A 105 -19.81 -25.89 -5.89
C VAL A 105 -20.97 -26.83 -5.54
N ASP A 106 -21.71 -27.37 -6.52
CA ASP A 106 -22.72 -28.41 -6.26
C ASP A 106 -21.99 -29.70 -5.79
N PRO A 107 -22.05 -30.07 -4.50
CA PRO A 107 -21.26 -31.17 -3.96
C PRO A 107 -21.86 -32.54 -4.32
N TYR A 108 -22.83 -32.55 -5.24
CA TYR A 108 -23.50 -33.74 -5.77
C TYR A 108 -23.41 -33.83 -7.30
N ALA A 109 -22.51 -33.07 -7.93
CA ALA A 109 -22.21 -33.22 -9.36
C ALA A 109 -21.95 -34.70 -9.71
N GLY A 110 -22.67 -35.22 -10.71
CA GLY A 110 -22.61 -36.64 -11.11
C GLY A 110 -23.49 -37.63 -10.33
N LEU A 111 -24.23 -37.20 -9.29
CA LEU A 111 -25.13 -38.07 -8.52
C LEU A 111 -26.62 -37.91 -8.90
N SER A 112 -27.37 -39.01 -8.78
CA SER A 112 -28.82 -39.05 -9.03
C SER A 112 -29.65 -38.30 -7.98
N GLU A 113 -30.94 -38.05 -8.25
CA GLU A 113 -31.80 -37.30 -7.33
C GLU A 113 -32.02 -38.00 -5.97
N GLU A 114 -32.06 -39.33 -5.94
CA GLU A 114 -32.22 -40.08 -4.69
C GLU A 114 -30.94 -40.02 -3.82
N GLU A 115 -29.76 -40.14 -4.44
CA GLU A 115 -28.46 -39.98 -3.79
C GLU A 115 -28.27 -38.55 -3.28
N ARG A 116 -28.60 -37.55 -4.11
CA ARG A 116 -28.67 -36.12 -3.74
C ARG A 116 -29.53 -35.91 -2.50
N LYS A 117 -30.71 -36.54 -2.43
CA LYS A 117 -31.61 -36.42 -1.27
C LYS A 117 -31.03 -37.07 -0.02
N ALA A 118 -30.57 -38.32 -0.12
CA ALA A 118 -30.01 -39.08 1.01
C ALA A 118 -28.80 -38.36 1.65
N LEU A 119 -27.89 -37.83 0.83
CA LEU A 119 -26.72 -37.11 1.32
C LEU A 119 -27.08 -35.74 1.93
N LYS A 120 -28.07 -35.01 1.38
CA LYS A 120 -28.58 -33.77 1.99
C LYS A 120 -29.17 -34.01 3.37
N GLU A 121 -29.97 -35.06 3.55
CA GLU A 121 -30.55 -35.43 4.86
C GLU A 121 -29.47 -35.88 5.88
N ALA A 122 -28.43 -36.60 5.43
CA ALA A 122 -27.30 -36.98 6.27
C ALA A 122 -26.44 -35.78 6.70
N ALA A 123 -26.18 -34.84 5.77
CA ALA A 123 -25.45 -33.61 6.05
C ALA A 123 -26.20 -32.70 7.03
N ALA A 124 -27.53 -32.56 6.88
CA ALA A 124 -28.37 -31.80 7.80
C ALA A 124 -28.31 -32.35 9.23
N LYS A 125 -28.39 -33.67 9.40
CA LYS A 125 -28.24 -34.33 10.71
C LYS A 125 -26.86 -34.09 11.35
N LYS A 126 -25.77 -34.17 10.57
CA LYS A 126 -24.42 -33.82 11.06
C LYS A 126 -24.30 -32.33 11.46
N LYS A 127 -24.79 -31.41 10.63
CA LYS A 127 -24.75 -29.95 10.90
C LYS A 127 -25.54 -29.58 12.16
N SER A 128 -26.67 -30.25 12.41
CA SER A 128 -27.45 -30.10 13.65
C SER A 128 -26.73 -30.64 14.89
N ALA A 129 -25.86 -31.65 14.76
CA ALA A 129 -25.09 -32.20 15.88
C ALA A 129 -23.93 -31.26 16.26
N LEU A 130 -23.15 -30.78 15.29
CA LEU A 130 -22.02 -29.87 15.56
C LEU A 130 -22.47 -28.56 16.23
N LYS A 131 -23.61 -27.99 15.81
CA LYS A 131 -24.12 -26.70 16.37
C LYS A 131 -24.46 -26.75 17.88
N LYS A 132 -24.42 -27.92 18.53
CA LYS A 132 -24.60 -28.07 19.98
C LYS A 132 -23.28 -28.20 20.78
N GLY A 133 -22.11 -28.20 20.14
CA GLY A 133 -20.84 -28.58 20.77
C GLY A 133 -19.61 -27.76 20.40
N THR A 134 -19.75 -26.58 19.80
CA THR A 134 -18.62 -25.71 19.41
C THR A 134 -18.72 -24.35 20.11
N PRO A 135 -17.64 -23.82 20.71
CA PRO A 135 -17.62 -22.47 21.25
C PRO A 135 -17.88 -21.43 20.16
N THR A 136 -18.73 -20.44 20.45
CA THR A 136 -18.90 -19.28 19.56
C THR A 136 -17.69 -18.37 19.66
N LEU A 137 -17.01 -18.13 18.52
CA LEU A 137 -16.18 -16.94 18.34
C LEU A 137 -17.04 -15.71 18.68
N SER A 138 -16.55 -14.85 19.55
CA SER A 138 -17.37 -13.81 20.19
C SER A 138 -17.63 -12.63 19.26
N LYS A 139 -18.89 -12.24 19.11
CA LYS A 139 -19.33 -10.95 18.54
C LYS A 139 -19.01 -9.75 19.47
N ASN A 140 -17.79 -9.69 20.02
CA ASN A 140 -17.35 -8.67 20.97
C ASN A 140 -15.93 -8.19 20.64
N ALA A 141 -15.82 -7.44 19.55
CA ALA A 141 -14.83 -6.37 19.39
C ALA A 141 -15.55 -5.02 19.15
N ALA A 142 -16.73 -5.05 18.52
CA ALA A 142 -17.69 -3.94 18.42
C ALA A 142 -18.37 -3.56 19.77
N LYS A 143 -17.59 -3.49 20.85
CA LYS A 143 -17.89 -2.86 22.16
C LYS A 143 -16.56 -2.34 22.73
N SER A 144 -16.41 -1.07 23.08
CA SER A 144 -17.44 -0.05 23.29
C SER A 144 -16.89 1.35 23.07
N ARG A 145 -17.40 2.04 22.03
CA ARG A 145 -17.52 3.52 21.93
C ARG A 145 -18.44 3.86 20.75
N SER A 146 -19.75 3.68 20.95
CA SER A 146 -20.77 3.85 19.91
C SER A 146 -21.31 5.28 19.90
N LYS A 147 -20.58 6.18 19.26
CA LYS A 147 -21.15 7.36 18.61
C LYS A 147 -21.78 6.88 17.29
N GLU A 148 -22.96 7.39 16.93
CA GLU A 148 -23.54 7.08 15.62
C GLU A 148 -22.78 7.88 14.55
N PRO A 149 -22.21 7.25 13.50
CA PRO A 149 -21.49 7.98 12.46
C PRO A 149 -22.39 9.00 11.77
N THR A 150 -21.85 10.18 11.49
CA THR A 150 -22.59 11.26 10.83
C THR A 150 -22.14 11.39 9.38
N ALA A 151 -23.08 11.42 8.44
CA ALA A 151 -22.79 11.63 7.03
C ALA A 151 -22.02 12.95 6.80
N VAL A 152 -20.97 12.89 5.98
CA VAL A 152 -20.14 14.04 5.62
C VAL A 152 -20.88 14.92 4.59
N GLU A 153 -20.68 16.23 4.65
CA GLU A 153 -21.20 17.15 3.63
C GLU A 153 -20.47 16.92 2.30
N LEU A 154 -21.21 16.47 1.28
CA LEU A 154 -20.60 16.13 0.00
C LEU A 154 -20.20 17.38 -0.80
N LYS A 155 -18.89 17.48 -1.06
CA LYS A 155 -18.17 18.55 -1.77
C LYS A 155 -17.38 17.94 -2.93
N THR A 156 -18.10 17.21 -3.76
CA THR A 156 -17.63 16.77 -5.07
C THR A 156 -17.42 17.98 -5.97
N SER A 157 -16.31 18.03 -6.73
CA SER A 157 -16.06 19.11 -7.69
C SER A 157 -17.08 19.10 -8.84
N GLY A 158 -17.56 17.91 -9.20
CA GLY A 158 -18.29 17.68 -10.45
C GLY A 158 -17.43 17.92 -11.70
N ALA A 159 -16.10 18.01 -11.55
CA ALA A 159 -15.18 18.29 -12.64
C ALA A 159 -15.04 17.07 -13.55
N TYR A 160 -15.22 17.30 -14.85
CA TYR A 160 -15.03 16.30 -15.88
C TYR A 160 -13.53 16.02 -16.10
N VAL A 161 -13.15 14.75 -16.23
CA VAL A 161 -11.79 14.38 -16.66
C VAL A 161 -11.57 14.97 -18.05
N GLY A 162 -10.61 15.90 -18.18
CA GLY A 162 -10.41 16.69 -19.40
C GLY A 162 -9.86 15.90 -20.58
N ASP A 163 -9.16 16.56 -21.49
CA ASP A 163 -8.46 15.87 -22.58
C ASP A 163 -7.37 14.95 -22.01
N ILE A 164 -7.68 13.66 -21.92
CA ILE A 164 -6.76 12.62 -21.42
C ILE A 164 -5.55 12.54 -22.37
N PRO A 165 -4.32 12.72 -21.87
CA PRO A 165 -3.12 12.61 -22.71
C PRO A 165 -2.97 11.19 -23.26
N ALA A 166 -2.41 11.07 -24.46
CA ALA A 166 -2.17 9.77 -25.07
C ALA A 166 -1.27 8.89 -24.19
N SER A 167 -1.63 7.61 -24.05
CA SER A 167 -0.86 6.62 -23.29
C SER A 167 0.60 6.55 -23.76
N GLN A 168 1.49 6.27 -22.81
CA GLN A 168 2.90 6.00 -23.11
C GLN A 168 3.01 4.79 -24.06
N PRO A 169 3.91 4.81 -25.05
CA PRO A 169 4.09 3.70 -25.98
C PRO A 169 4.66 2.47 -25.26
N ASP A 170 4.33 1.28 -25.77
CA ASP A 170 4.95 0.04 -25.28
C ASP A 170 6.48 0.04 -25.51
N PRO A 171 7.26 -0.50 -24.58
CA PRO A 171 8.71 -0.55 -24.68
C PRO A 171 9.17 -1.54 -25.76
N SER A 172 10.28 -1.22 -26.44
CA SER A 172 10.94 -2.17 -27.33
C SER A 172 11.59 -3.29 -26.52
N VAL A 173 11.00 -4.50 -26.55
CA VAL A 173 11.57 -5.70 -25.93
C VAL A 173 12.77 -6.20 -26.74
N ALA A 174 13.92 -6.35 -26.08
CA ALA A 174 15.17 -6.83 -26.64
C ALA A 174 15.69 -8.01 -25.81
N ALA A 175 14.91 -9.10 -25.80
CA ALA A 175 15.23 -10.31 -25.04
C ALA A 175 16.23 -11.19 -25.80
N GLU A 176 17.39 -11.44 -25.20
CA GLU A 176 18.41 -12.33 -25.77
C GLU A 176 17.90 -13.79 -25.82
N PRO A 177 18.49 -14.65 -26.69
CA PRO A 177 18.19 -16.08 -26.69
C PRO A 177 18.33 -16.72 -25.30
N GLY A 178 17.39 -17.60 -24.95
CA GLY A 178 17.32 -18.24 -23.64
C GLY A 178 16.71 -17.37 -22.53
N GLN A 179 16.15 -16.19 -22.86
CA GLN A 179 15.53 -15.27 -21.89
C GLN A 179 14.01 -15.15 -22.03
N PHE A 180 13.38 -14.95 -20.87
CA PHE A 180 12.04 -14.37 -20.76
C PHE A 180 12.14 -12.85 -20.57
N ALA A 181 11.24 -12.10 -21.20
CA ALA A 181 10.99 -10.70 -20.89
C ALA A 181 9.54 -10.51 -20.44
N PHE A 182 9.38 -9.92 -19.26
CA PHE A 182 8.10 -9.53 -18.67
C PHE A 182 7.97 -8.00 -18.80
N VAL A 183 6.99 -7.53 -19.55
CA VAL A 183 6.66 -6.10 -19.65
C VAL A 183 5.52 -5.82 -18.67
N THR A 184 5.83 -5.17 -17.55
CA THR A 184 4.87 -4.89 -16.46
C THR A 184 4.32 -3.47 -16.55
N TYR A 185 3.06 -3.28 -16.15
CA TYR A 185 2.37 -1.97 -16.12
C TYR A 185 1.77 -1.76 -14.72
N GLY A 186 1.93 -0.57 -14.15
CA GLY A 186 1.57 -0.33 -12.75
C GLY A 186 2.53 -1.00 -11.75
N TRP A 187 2.41 -0.62 -10.48
CA TRP A 187 3.10 -1.26 -9.36
C TRP A 187 2.10 -1.54 -8.23
N GLY A 188 1.95 -2.82 -7.91
CA GLY A 188 1.14 -3.35 -6.83
C GLY A 188 0.11 -4.37 -7.32
N HIS A 189 -0.93 -4.53 -6.52
CA HIS A 189 -2.05 -5.44 -6.79
C HIS A 189 -3.10 -4.83 -7.73
N GLY A 190 -3.24 -3.49 -7.73
CA GLY A 190 -4.08 -2.76 -8.68
C GLY A 190 -5.57 -2.69 -8.34
N VAL A 191 -6.04 -3.31 -7.26
CA VAL A 191 -7.45 -3.23 -6.83
C VAL A 191 -7.68 -1.92 -6.05
N GLY A 192 -8.85 -1.30 -6.22
CA GLY A 192 -9.17 -0.05 -5.51
C GLY A 192 -8.33 1.13 -5.99
N MET A 193 -7.82 1.96 -5.08
CA MET A 193 -7.22 3.25 -5.42
C MET A 193 -5.80 3.16 -5.98
N SER A 194 -5.59 3.71 -7.18
CA SER A 194 -4.26 4.07 -7.69
C SER A 194 -3.80 5.36 -7.02
N GLN A 195 -2.63 5.35 -6.39
CA GLN A 195 -2.06 6.51 -5.72
C GLN A 195 -1.61 7.56 -6.76
N ASN A 196 -0.88 7.14 -7.80
CA ASN A 196 -0.52 7.99 -8.93
C ASN A 196 -1.78 8.55 -9.63
N GLY A 197 -2.76 7.69 -9.92
CA GLY A 197 -4.02 8.10 -10.52
C GLY A 197 -4.79 9.12 -9.67
N ALA A 198 -4.88 8.93 -8.36
CA ALA A 198 -5.46 9.91 -7.42
C ALA A 198 -4.73 11.26 -7.45
N ASN A 199 -3.39 11.26 -7.46
CA ASN A 199 -2.59 12.47 -7.56
C ASN A 199 -2.84 13.22 -8.89
N PHE A 200 -2.92 12.49 -10.00
CA PHE A 200 -3.14 13.07 -11.31
C PHE A 200 -4.58 13.55 -11.53
N TYR A 201 -5.60 12.87 -10.98
CA TYR A 201 -6.98 13.40 -10.98
C TYR A 201 -7.09 14.69 -10.17
N ALA A 202 -6.45 14.80 -9.00
CA ALA A 202 -6.37 16.05 -8.26
C ALA A 202 -5.62 17.15 -9.04
N ALA A 203 -4.45 16.84 -9.62
CA ALA A 203 -3.59 17.81 -10.29
C ALA A 203 -4.13 18.31 -11.65
N TYR A 204 -4.74 17.44 -12.45
CA TYR A 204 -5.11 17.72 -13.85
C TYR A 204 -6.61 17.79 -14.10
N ALA A 205 -7.44 17.06 -13.34
CA ALA A 205 -8.90 17.15 -13.42
C ALA A 205 -9.51 18.03 -12.31
N GLY A 206 -8.73 18.50 -11.33
CA GLY A 206 -9.20 19.34 -10.24
C GLY A 206 -10.13 18.63 -9.26
N TRP A 207 -10.06 17.30 -9.19
CA TRP A 207 -10.90 16.46 -8.33
C TRP A 207 -10.63 16.69 -6.84
N THR A 208 -11.70 16.73 -6.03
CA THR A 208 -11.58 16.71 -4.57
C THR A 208 -11.32 15.29 -4.07
N TYR A 209 -10.90 15.17 -2.82
CA TYR A 209 -10.68 13.87 -2.18
C TYR A 209 -11.93 12.97 -2.24
N GLN A 210 -13.12 13.56 -2.22
CA GLN A 210 -14.38 12.84 -2.31
C GLN A 210 -14.66 12.31 -3.72
N ASP A 211 -14.34 13.07 -4.77
CA ASP A 211 -14.44 12.60 -6.16
C ASP A 211 -13.54 11.38 -6.37
N ILE A 212 -12.29 11.46 -5.90
CA ILE A 212 -11.28 10.38 -5.95
C ILE A 212 -11.78 9.13 -5.19
N LEU A 213 -12.29 9.31 -3.97
CA LEU A 213 -12.78 8.20 -3.14
C LEU A 213 -14.00 7.50 -3.76
N PHE A 214 -14.99 8.25 -4.26
CA PHE A 214 -16.17 7.64 -4.87
C PHE A 214 -15.91 7.06 -6.26
N HIS A 215 -14.88 7.53 -6.96
CA HIS A 215 -14.39 6.91 -8.20
C HIS A 215 -13.73 5.55 -7.93
N TYR A 216 -12.78 5.47 -6.99
CA TYR A 216 -12.04 4.22 -6.72
C TYR A 216 -12.77 3.21 -5.81
N TYR A 217 -13.78 3.64 -5.06
CA TYR A 217 -14.60 2.80 -4.19
C TYR A 217 -16.11 3.00 -4.48
N PRO A 218 -16.58 2.71 -5.71
CA PRO A 218 -17.92 3.06 -6.16
C PRO A 218 -19.02 2.37 -5.33
N GLY A 219 -20.03 3.16 -4.95
CA GLY A 219 -21.16 2.69 -4.13
C GLY A 219 -20.88 2.63 -2.62
N THR A 220 -19.72 3.09 -2.16
CA THR A 220 -19.49 3.40 -0.74
C THR A 220 -20.12 4.73 -0.32
N THR A 221 -20.17 4.99 0.98
CA THR A 221 -20.66 6.26 1.57
C THR A 221 -19.64 6.82 2.56
N LEU A 222 -19.45 8.14 2.56
CA LEU A 222 -18.49 8.83 3.43
C LEU A 222 -19.17 9.32 4.72
N MET A 223 -18.66 8.88 5.87
CA MET A 223 -19.19 9.27 7.19
C MET A 223 -18.05 9.61 8.14
N ASN A 224 -18.24 10.62 8.98
CA ASN A 224 -17.36 10.89 10.11
C ASN A 224 -17.77 10.00 11.30
N THR A 225 -16.83 9.22 11.82
CA THR A 225 -17.04 8.34 12.99
C THR A 225 -17.22 9.15 14.28
N GLY A 226 -16.55 10.30 14.34
CA GLY A 226 -16.45 11.16 15.51
C GLY A 226 -15.76 10.51 16.71
N LEU A 227 -14.96 9.45 16.50
CA LEU A 227 -14.28 8.67 17.56
C LEU A 227 -12.84 9.13 17.84
N THR A 228 -12.31 10.05 17.03
CA THR A 228 -10.93 10.53 16.98
C THR A 228 -10.34 10.89 18.35
N ASP A 229 -11.10 11.65 19.14
CA ASP A 229 -10.69 12.21 20.43
C ASP A 229 -10.62 11.14 21.53
N GLU A 230 -11.14 9.94 21.25
CA GLU A 230 -11.29 8.86 22.21
C GLU A 230 -10.51 7.59 21.80
N GLU A 231 -10.17 7.41 20.53
CA GLU A 231 -9.51 6.19 20.00
C GLU A 231 -7.98 6.33 19.85
N GLU A 232 -7.26 5.24 20.13
CA GLU A 232 -5.84 5.07 19.86
C GLU A 232 -5.71 3.96 18.81
N LEU A 233 -4.97 4.20 17.72
CA LEU A 233 -4.83 3.24 16.61
C LEU A 233 -3.50 2.47 16.68
N THR A 234 -3.53 1.19 16.33
CA THR A 234 -2.35 0.29 16.34
C THR A 234 -1.85 0.02 14.93
N ILE A 235 -0.53 0.10 14.73
CA ILE A 235 0.16 -0.24 13.48
C ILE A 235 1.28 -1.23 13.77
N ALA A 236 1.40 -2.29 12.96
CA ALA A 236 2.48 -3.28 13.03
C ALA A 236 2.73 -3.92 14.42
N HIS A 237 1.75 -3.89 15.31
CA HIS A 237 1.85 -4.22 16.74
C HIS A 237 2.80 -3.33 17.57
N GLU A 238 3.14 -2.13 17.08
CA GLU A 238 3.70 -1.05 17.90
C GLU A 238 2.62 -0.49 18.86
N PRO A 239 2.99 0.19 19.97
CA PRO A 239 2.01 0.72 20.91
C PRO A 239 1.00 1.66 20.25
N ALA A 240 -0.27 1.55 20.63
CA ALA A 240 -1.34 2.37 20.08
C ALA A 240 -1.02 3.87 20.25
N GLY A 241 -1.25 4.64 19.18
CA GLY A 241 -0.88 6.04 19.10
C GLY A 241 -2.08 6.96 18.88
N ASP A 242 -1.84 8.24 19.07
CA ASP A 242 -2.73 9.32 18.64
C ASP A 242 -3.17 9.13 17.17
N THR A 243 -4.46 9.27 16.91
CA THR A 243 -5.08 8.94 15.62
C THR A 243 -4.53 9.81 14.48
N LEU A 244 -4.32 11.12 14.71
CA LEU A 244 -3.73 12.02 13.71
C LEU A 244 -2.27 11.64 13.42
N LYS A 245 -1.46 11.38 14.45
CA LYS A 245 -0.08 10.91 14.30
C LYS A 245 -0.01 9.62 13.48
N VAL A 246 -0.80 8.61 13.83
CA VAL A 246 -0.77 7.28 13.20
C VAL A 246 -1.15 7.38 11.71
N VAL A 247 -2.22 8.09 11.38
CA VAL A 247 -2.63 8.30 9.98
C VAL A 247 -1.56 9.12 9.24
N SER A 248 -1.10 10.23 9.80
CA SER A 248 -0.10 11.11 9.16
C SER A 248 1.23 10.41 8.89
N GLU A 249 1.72 9.57 9.81
CA GLU A 249 2.95 8.80 9.61
C GLU A 249 2.79 7.74 8.53
N ILE A 250 1.62 7.08 8.41
CA ILE A 250 1.37 6.18 7.28
C ILE A 250 1.29 6.97 5.97
N VAL A 251 0.48 8.04 5.90
CA VAL A 251 0.31 8.83 4.66
C VAL A 251 1.63 9.44 4.18
N ASN A 252 2.48 9.93 5.09
CA ASN A 252 3.85 10.37 4.79
C ASN A 252 4.75 9.26 4.25
N ARG A 253 4.49 8.00 4.63
CA ARG A 253 5.16 6.86 4.02
C ARG A 253 4.60 6.59 2.63
N GLU A 254 3.29 6.44 2.51
CA GLU A 254 2.65 5.91 1.30
C GLU A 254 2.62 6.88 0.11
N VAL A 255 2.46 8.19 0.35
CA VAL A 255 2.41 9.22 -0.72
C VAL A 255 3.31 10.44 -0.46
N GLY A 256 3.72 10.67 0.80
CA GLY A 256 4.58 11.80 1.14
C GLY A 256 3.90 13.16 1.00
N GLY A 257 4.72 14.23 1.01
CA GLY A 257 4.26 15.63 0.96
C GLY A 257 4.34 16.30 -0.42
N SER A 258 4.73 15.56 -1.46
CA SER A 258 4.83 16.05 -2.86
C SER A 258 3.58 15.78 -3.70
N PHE A 259 2.64 15.00 -3.17
CA PHE A 259 1.35 14.73 -3.78
C PHE A 259 0.39 15.91 -3.64
N SER A 260 -0.59 15.99 -4.55
CA SER A 260 -1.67 16.97 -4.50
C SER A 260 -2.47 16.84 -3.21
N TYR A 261 -2.82 17.97 -2.58
CA TYR A 261 -3.45 18.02 -1.25
C TYR A 261 -4.71 17.14 -1.13
N GLU A 262 -5.57 17.15 -2.15
CA GLU A 262 -6.79 16.33 -2.21
C GLU A 262 -6.50 14.83 -2.39
N ALA A 263 -5.37 14.45 -2.99
CA ALA A 263 -4.92 13.05 -3.05
C ALA A 263 -4.32 12.59 -1.71
N ILE A 264 -3.63 13.48 -0.98
CA ILE A 264 -3.16 13.20 0.39
C ILE A 264 -4.37 12.96 1.33
N LYS A 265 -5.42 13.77 1.23
CA LYS A 265 -6.70 13.55 1.93
C LYS A 265 -7.37 12.22 1.57
N ALA A 266 -7.45 11.89 0.28
CA ALA A 266 -8.02 10.61 -0.16
C ALA A 266 -7.23 9.41 0.40
N GLN A 267 -5.89 9.52 0.44
CA GLN A 267 -5.01 8.54 1.08
C GLN A 267 -5.25 8.46 2.59
N ALA A 268 -5.46 9.58 3.30
CA ALA A 268 -5.76 9.61 4.73
C ALA A 268 -7.07 8.89 5.08
N VAL A 269 -8.16 9.19 4.36
CA VAL A 269 -9.46 8.49 4.53
C VAL A 269 -9.34 7.00 4.20
N ALA A 270 -8.64 6.63 3.13
CA ALA A 270 -8.43 5.24 2.76
C ALA A 270 -7.61 4.48 3.82
N VAL A 271 -6.56 5.09 4.39
CA VAL A 271 -5.74 4.53 5.47
C VAL A 271 -6.55 4.37 6.76
N TYR A 272 -7.26 5.41 7.20
CA TYR A 272 -8.07 5.35 8.40
C TYR A 272 -9.16 4.27 8.27
N THR A 273 -9.92 4.26 7.18
CA THR A 273 -10.94 3.24 6.90
C THR A 273 -10.35 1.82 6.92
N TYR A 274 -9.15 1.62 6.35
CA TYR A 274 -8.49 0.31 6.33
C TYR A 274 -8.08 -0.17 7.73
N ILE A 275 -7.62 0.72 8.60
CA ILE A 275 -7.32 0.41 10.00
C ILE A 275 -8.62 0.05 10.75
N LYS A 276 -9.69 0.83 10.58
CA LYS A 276 -11.01 0.55 11.18
C LYS A 276 -11.61 -0.78 10.68
N TYR A 277 -11.45 -1.11 9.40
CA TYR A 277 -11.87 -2.37 8.80
C TYR A 277 -11.19 -3.58 9.45
N ASN A 278 -9.88 -3.48 9.72
CA ASN A 278 -9.10 -4.53 10.36
C ASN A 278 -9.29 -4.62 11.89
N GLY A 279 -10.14 -3.76 12.48
CA GLY A 279 -10.43 -3.77 13.91
C GLY A 279 -9.38 -3.05 14.76
N ASP A 280 -8.88 -1.92 14.26
CA ASP A 280 -7.98 -0.96 14.92
C ASP A 280 -6.50 -1.42 15.06
N ASP A 281 -6.13 -2.55 14.46
CA ASP A 281 -4.75 -3.06 14.30
C ASP A 281 -4.44 -3.38 12.83
N SER A 282 -3.64 -2.54 12.17
CA SER A 282 -3.15 -2.80 10.81
C SER A 282 -1.76 -3.43 10.84
N LYS A 283 -1.67 -4.70 10.41
CA LYS A 283 -0.46 -5.54 10.49
C LYS A 283 0.54 -5.31 9.37
N ASP A 284 0.13 -4.62 8.33
CA ASP A 284 0.74 -4.53 7.00
C ASP A 284 1.12 -3.08 6.61
N LEU A 285 0.31 -2.08 6.98
CA LEU A 285 0.71 -0.67 6.89
C LEU A 285 1.85 -0.33 7.86
N ARG A 286 2.69 0.65 7.51
CA ARG A 286 3.82 1.11 8.33
C ARG A 286 3.86 2.63 8.34
N GLY A 287 4.26 3.23 9.46
CA GLY A 287 4.52 4.66 9.55
C GLY A 287 5.92 5.05 9.06
N LYS A 288 6.08 6.28 8.57
CA LYS A 288 7.34 6.99 8.39
C LYS A 288 7.31 8.22 9.30
N PRO A 289 8.16 8.31 10.34
CA PRO A 289 8.10 9.38 11.32
C PRO A 289 8.48 10.74 10.72
N ASN A 290 8.08 11.81 11.39
CA ASN A 290 8.24 13.20 10.97
C ASN A 290 7.53 13.51 9.62
N PRO A 291 6.19 13.40 9.55
CA PRO A 291 5.42 13.88 8.41
C PRO A 291 5.65 15.37 8.14
N PRO A 292 5.81 15.80 6.87
CA PRO A 292 5.76 17.22 6.49
C PRO A 292 4.42 17.84 6.91
N GLN A 293 4.42 19.13 7.25
CA GLN A 293 3.22 19.80 7.77
C GLN A 293 2.01 19.67 6.83
N VAL A 294 2.21 19.80 5.51
CA VAL A 294 1.15 19.59 4.49
C VAL A 294 0.48 18.21 4.54
N VAL A 295 1.18 17.18 5.04
CA VAL A 295 0.60 15.84 5.27
C VAL A 295 -0.24 15.82 6.54
N ILE A 296 0.24 16.49 7.60
CA ILE A 296 -0.48 16.62 8.87
C ILE A 296 -1.78 17.40 8.66
N ASP A 297 -1.69 18.57 8.03
CA ASP A 297 -2.83 19.47 7.75
C ASP A 297 -3.91 18.73 6.93
N ALA A 298 -3.50 18.01 5.88
CA ALA A 298 -4.40 17.20 5.06
C ALA A 298 -5.04 16.04 5.83
N CYS A 299 -4.32 15.40 6.76
CA CYS A 299 -4.87 14.34 7.60
C CYS A 299 -5.79 14.87 8.70
N GLU A 300 -5.54 16.09 9.21
CA GLU A 300 -6.35 16.76 10.22
C GLU A 300 -7.70 17.22 9.63
N GLU A 301 -7.70 17.76 8.39
CA GLU A 301 -8.92 18.19 7.69
C GLU A 301 -9.96 17.09 7.45
N VAL A 302 -9.55 15.81 7.38
CA VAL A 302 -10.43 14.65 7.14
C VAL A 302 -10.40 13.64 8.29
N LEU A 303 -9.93 14.04 9.48
CA LEU A 303 -9.70 13.11 10.58
C LEU A 303 -11.01 12.47 11.07
N GLY A 304 -11.03 11.14 11.13
CA GLY A 304 -12.21 10.37 11.50
C GLY A 304 -13.24 10.20 10.38
N GLU A 305 -13.00 10.71 9.17
CA GLU A 305 -13.83 10.34 8.01
C GLU A 305 -13.45 8.96 7.48
N ALA A 306 -14.45 8.12 7.25
CA ALA A 306 -14.28 6.76 6.74
C ALA A 306 -15.32 6.41 5.67
N LEU A 307 -14.95 5.48 4.79
CA LEU A 307 -15.87 4.89 3.82
C LEU A 307 -16.61 3.68 4.40
N TYR A 308 -17.91 3.62 4.12
CA TYR A 308 -18.81 2.56 4.55
C TYR A 308 -19.52 1.88 3.36
N TYR A 309 -19.75 0.58 3.48
CA TYR A 309 -20.60 -0.23 2.60
C TYR A 309 -21.44 -1.18 3.46
N ASP A 310 -22.75 -1.28 3.22
CA ASP A 310 -23.71 -2.04 4.03
C ASP A 310 -23.52 -1.85 5.56
N ASP A 311 -23.60 -0.59 6.00
CA ASP A 311 -23.43 -0.13 7.39
C ASP A 311 -22.12 -0.56 8.09
N SER A 312 -21.13 -1.02 7.32
CA SER A 312 -19.83 -1.52 7.79
C SER A 312 -18.69 -0.74 7.14
N TYR A 313 -17.53 -0.63 7.78
CA TYR A 313 -16.35 -0.03 7.13
C TYR A 313 -16.02 -0.76 5.82
N ALA A 314 -15.64 -0.02 4.79
CA ALA A 314 -15.25 -0.57 3.50
C ALA A 314 -13.77 -1.05 3.50
N LEU A 315 -13.47 -2.08 2.72
CA LEU A 315 -12.09 -2.53 2.49
C LEU A 315 -11.40 -1.60 1.48
N THR A 316 -10.77 -0.55 1.98
CA THR A 316 -10.11 0.50 1.18
C THR A 316 -8.67 0.15 0.80
N VAL A 317 -8.52 -0.87 -0.05
CA VAL A 317 -7.21 -1.25 -0.61
C VAL A 317 -6.72 -0.26 -1.67
N PHE A 318 -5.42 0.01 -1.68
CA PHE A 318 -4.76 0.95 -2.60
C PHE A 318 -3.38 0.43 -3.04
N SER A 319 -2.84 0.97 -4.13
CA SER A 319 -1.49 0.65 -4.63
C SER A 319 -0.90 1.79 -5.46
N ALA A 320 0.42 1.77 -5.67
CA ALA A 320 1.15 2.87 -6.30
C ALA A 320 0.61 3.27 -7.69
N SER A 321 0.37 2.29 -8.57
CA SER A 321 -0.22 2.54 -9.89
C SER A 321 -0.90 1.30 -10.50
N SER A 322 -1.92 1.54 -11.33
CA SER A 322 -2.80 0.51 -11.90
C SER A 322 -2.53 0.18 -13.38
N GLY A 323 -1.62 0.91 -14.04
CA GLY A 323 -1.39 0.76 -15.47
C GLY A 323 -2.66 1.04 -16.31
N GLY A 324 -3.35 2.15 -16.03
CA GLY A 324 -4.45 2.69 -16.84
C GLY A 324 -5.88 2.34 -16.39
N CYS A 325 -6.06 1.31 -15.56
CA CYS A 325 -7.34 0.99 -14.92
C CYS A 325 -7.10 0.07 -13.71
N SER A 326 -7.91 0.19 -12.67
CA SER A 326 -7.86 -0.74 -11.54
C SER A 326 -8.29 -2.15 -11.96
N ALA A 327 -7.89 -3.15 -11.18
CA ALA A 327 -8.34 -4.53 -11.32
C ALA A 327 -9.65 -4.78 -10.55
N ASN A 328 -10.46 -5.71 -11.02
CA ASN A 328 -11.57 -6.23 -10.21
C ASN A 328 -11.02 -7.06 -9.05
N CYS A 329 -11.67 -7.00 -7.88
CA CYS A 329 -11.21 -7.73 -6.69
C CYS A 329 -11.02 -9.25 -6.93
N TYR A 330 -11.98 -9.89 -7.59
CA TYR A 330 -11.94 -11.33 -7.92
C TYR A 330 -10.85 -11.72 -8.92
N GLU A 331 -10.25 -10.78 -9.67
CA GLU A 331 -9.16 -11.07 -10.61
C GLU A 331 -7.87 -11.36 -9.84
N VAL A 332 -7.61 -10.54 -8.83
CA VAL A 332 -6.33 -10.43 -8.10
C VAL A 332 -6.33 -11.19 -6.78
N PHE A 333 -7.46 -11.17 -6.06
CA PHE A 333 -7.63 -11.80 -4.75
C PHE A 333 -8.55 -13.04 -4.82
N TYR A 334 -8.64 -13.78 -3.70
CA TYR A 334 -9.57 -14.91 -3.52
C TYR A 334 -10.89 -14.49 -2.83
N ALA A 335 -11.03 -13.22 -2.47
CA ALA A 335 -12.26 -12.61 -2.01
C ALA A 335 -12.79 -11.66 -3.08
N ASP A 336 -14.08 -11.34 -3.03
CA ASP A 336 -14.70 -10.35 -3.90
C ASP A 336 -15.58 -9.39 -3.09
N TYR A 337 -15.57 -8.11 -3.48
CA TYR A 337 -16.35 -7.04 -2.83
C TYR A 337 -17.03 -6.19 -3.91
N PRO A 338 -18.35 -5.92 -3.83
CA PRO A 338 -19.09 -5.27 -4.92
C PRO A 338 -18.60 -3.86 -5.31
N TYR A 339 -17.93 -3.15 -4.39
CA TYR A 339 -17.36 -1.82 -4.56
C TYR A 339 -15.86 -1.83 -4.92
N LEU A 340 -15.23 -3.01 -5.04
CA LEU A 340 -13.86 -3.15 -5.53
C LEU A 340 -13.91 -3.71 -6.95
N ARG A 341 -14.09 -2.79 -7.90
CA ARG A 341 -14.31 -3.03 -9.33
C ARG A 341 -13.30 -2.26 -10.18
N SER A 342 -13.14 -2.70 -11.41
CA SER A 342 -12.40 -1.96 -12.43
C SER A 342 -13.03 -0.58 -12.63
N VAL A 343 -12.19 0.45 -12.53
CA VAL A 343 -12.47 1.83 -12.94
C VAL A 343 -11.27 2.38 -13.73
N PRO A 344 -11.47 3.33 -14.65
CA PRO A 344 -10.37 3.98 -15.34
C PRO A 344 -9.37 4.61 -14.37
N SER A 345 -8.11 4.64 -14.77
CA SER A 345 -7.07 5.47 -14.15
C SER A 345 -6.37 6.19 -15.29
N ASP A 346 -7.11 7.13 -15.90
CA ASP A 346 -6.84 7.66 -17.24
C ASP A 346 -5.42 8.22 -17.37
N TYR A 347 -4.94 8.85 -16.30
CA TYR A 347 -3.61 9.45 -16.22
C TYR A 347 -2.49 8.45 -15.88
N ASP A 348 -2.75 7.27 -15.31
CA ASP A 348 -1.69 6.26 -15.10
C ASP A 348 -1.08 5.84 -16.45
N ALA A 349 -1.91 5.66 -17.49
CA ALA A 349 -1.41 5.28 -18.80
C ALA A 349 -0.50 6.34 -19.45
N ALA A 350 -0.74 7.61 -19.15
CA ALA A 350 0.03 8.74 -19.66
C ALA A 350 1.30 9.07 -18.84
N PHE A 351 1.27 8.82 -17.52
CA PHE A 351 2.25 9.40 -16.60
C PHE A 351 2.84 8.45 -15.54
N ASP A 352 2.36 7.20 -15.42
CA ASP A 352 2.96 6.24 -14.47
C ASP A 352 4.43 5.95 -14.82
N PRO A 353 5.39 6.22 -13.93
CA PRO A 353 6.81 5.91 -14.15
C PRO A 353 7.09 4.39 -14.24
N HIS A 354 6.11 3.54 -13.90
CA HIS A 354 6.23 2.08 -14.00
C HIS A 354 5.55 1.47 -15.24
N TRP A 355 4.95 2.31 -16.10
CA TRP A 355 4.41 1.86 -17.38
C TRP A 355 5.49 1.20 -18.25
N GLY A 356 5.25 -0.03 -18.72
CA GLY A 356 6.19 -0.73 -19.58
C GLY A 356 7.52 -1.10 -18.89
N THR A 357 7.53 -1.33 -17.58
CA THR A 357 8.75 -1.76 -16.86
C THR A 357 9.15 -3.16 -17.32
N VAL A 358 10.21 -3.26 -18.14
CA VAL A 358 10.70 -4.54 -18.69
C VAL A 358 11.65 -5.23 -17.72
N THR A 359 11.32 -6.46 -17.32
CA THR A 359 12.17 -7.33 -16.51
C THR A 359 12.62 -8.54 -17.33
N TYR A 360 13.93 -8.66 -17.54
CA TYR A 360 14.55 -9.80 -18.22
C TYR A 360 14.97 -10.87 -17.20
N MET A 361 14.72 -12.14 -17.49
CA MET A 361 15.14 -13.28 -16.66
C MET A 361 15.64 -14.44 -17.53
N SER A 362 16.71 -15.12 -17.11
CA SER A 362 17.15 -16.34 -17.81
C SER A 362 16.15 -17.48 -17.60
N ALA A 363 16.06 -18.41 -18.55
CA ALA A 363 15.28 -19.63 -18.37
C ALA A 363 15.74 -20.43 -17.13
N ALA A 364 17.03 -20.43 -16.79
CA ALA A 364 17.54 -21.09 -15.59
C ALA A 364 17.00 -20.46 -14.28
N ASP A 365 16.91 -19.12 -14.22
CA ASP A 365 16.35 -18.41 -13.06
C ASP A 365 14.84 -18.61 -12.94
N VAL A 366 14.12 -18.55 -14.07
CA VAL A 366 12.68 -18.81 -14.14
C VAL A 366 12.36 -20.25 -13.71
N LYS A 367 13.08 -21.26 -14.23
CA LYS A 367 12.91 -22.66 -13.82
C LYS A 367 13.12 -22.84 -12.32
N LYS A 368 14.26 -22.33 -11.81
CA LYS A 368 14.58 -22.36 -10.37
C LYS A 368 13.51 -21.70 -9.50
N LYS A 369 12.93 -20.57 -9.94
CA LYS A 369 11.85 -19.89 -9.22
C LYS A 369 10.56 -20.70 -9.20
N LEU A 370 10.10 -21.19 -10.35
CA LEU A 370 8.86 -21.95 -10.49
C LEU A 370 8.91 -23.30 -9.75
N GLU A 371 10.00 -24.07 -9.92
CA GLU A 371 10.16 -25.37 -9.25
C GLU A 371 10.24 -25.22 -7.73
N ALA A 372 10.95 -24.20 -7.23
CA ALA A 372 11.02 -23.93 -5.80
C ALA A 372 9.70 -23.40 -5.22
N GLY A 373 9.00 -22.51 -5.94
CA GLY A 373 7.77 -21.86 -5.49
C GLY A 373 6.51 -22.72 -5.56
N TYR A 374 6.44 -23.65 -6.51
CA TYR A 374 5.26 -24.51 -6.72
C TYR A 374 5.52 -26.01 -6.46
N HIS A 375 6.77 -26.39 -6.14
CA HIS A 375 7.17 -27.77 -5.84
C HIS A 375 6.91 -28.78 -6.99
N ILE A 376 7.05 -28.29 -8.23
CA ILE A 376 6.94 -29.04 -9.48
C ILE A 376 8.32 -29.31 -10.09
N THR A 377 8.36 -30.04 -11.20
CA THR A 377 9.55 -30.17 -12.06
C THR A 377 9.14 -29.84 -13.49
N LEU A 378 9.69 -28.79 -14.07
CA LEU A 378 9.25 -28.31 -15.39
C LEU A 378 9.79 -29.20 -16.51
N SER A 379 9.07 -29.21 -17.64
CA SER A 379 9.53 -29.75 -18.91
C SER A 379 10.82 -29.10 -19.43
N ASP A 380 11.35 -29.64 -20.53
CA ASP A 380 12.55 -29.15 -21.20
C ASP A 380 12.30 -27.99 -22.18
N ASP A 381 11.04 -27.59 -22.41
CA ASP A 381 10.66 -26.52 -23.34
C ASP A 381 10.12 -25.28 -22.58
N PRO A 382 10.90 -24.20 -22.48
CA PRO A 382 10.51 -23.00 -21.74
C PRO A 382 9.26 -22.29 -22.26
N GLY A 383 8.88 -22.50 -23.53
CA GLY A 383 7.65 -21.93 -24.09
C GLY A 383 6.38 -22.39 -23.37
N ASN A 384 6.40 -23.59 -22.77
CA ASN A 384 5.22 -24.15 -22.08
C ASN A 384 5.14 -23.74 -20.60
N TRP A 385 6.24 -23.25 -20.01
CA TRP A 385 6.34 -23.09 -18.55
C TRP A 385 5.42 -22.01 -17.96
N ILE A 386 5.06 -20.99 -18.72
CA ILE A 386 4.24 -19.86 -18.26
C ILE A 386 3.20 -19.53 -19.32
N GLN A 387 1.93 -19.84 -19.02
CA GLN A 387 0.79 -19.61 -19.89
C GLN A 387 -0.23 -18.72 -19.14
N PRO A 388 -0.14 -17.38 -19.28
CA PRO A 388 -1.00 -16.44 -18.57
C PRO A 388 -2.41 -16.35 -19.18
N VAL A 389 -3.40 -16.20 -18.31
CA VAL A 389 -4.82 -15.95 -18.63
C VAL A 389 -5.13 -14.49 -18.29
N TYR A 390 -5.46 -13.69 -19.29
CA TYR A 390 -5.75 -12.26 -19.15
C TYR A 390 -7.24 -12.02 -18.87
N SER A 391 -7.56 -10.93 -18.16
CA SER A 391 -8.92 -10.38 -18.11
C SER A 391 -9.20 -9.63 -19.41
N ASP A 392 -10.29 -10.00 -20.10
CA ASP A 392 -10.80 -9.27 -21.28
C ASP A 392 -11.28 -7.84 -20.91
N GLU A 393 -11.53 -7.55 -19.63
CA GLU A 393 -11.99 -6.24 -19.15
C GLU A 393 -10.82 -5.34 -18.72
N THR A 394 -9.85 -5.88 -17.97
CA THR A 394 -8.82 -5.07 -17.28
C THR A 394 -7.40 -5.27 -17.81
N GLY A 395 -7.15 -6.31 -18.61
CA GLY A 395 -5.82 -6.70 -19.08
C GLY A 395 -4.90 -7.28 -17.99
N TYR A 396 -5.36 -7.43 -16.75
CA TYR A 396 -4.59 -8.10 -15.70
C TYR A 396 -4.50 -9.61 -15.95
N VAL A 397 -3.36 -10.21 -15.62
CA VAL A 397 -3.21 -11.67 -15.57
C VAL A 397 -3.98 -12.17 -14.34
N THR A 398 -5.09 -12.85 -14.57
CA THR A 398 -5.97 -13.38 -13.52
C THR A 398 -5.43 -14.69 -12.98
N GLU A 399 -4.97 -15.56 -13.87
CA GLU A 399 -4.38 -16.87 -13.58
C GLU A 399 -3.20 -17.15 -14.51
N VAL A 400 -2.32 -18.06 -14.10
CA VAL A 400 -1.21 -18.59 -14.90
C VAL A 400 -1.23 -20.09 -14.80
N SER A 401 -1.34 -20.78 -15.93
CA SER A 401 -1.02 -22.21 -16.01
C SER A 401 0.48 -22.38 -16.16
N ILE A 402 1.06 -23.28 -15.36
CA ILE A 402 2.50 -23.46 -15.24
C ILE A 402 2.84 -24.87 -15.72
N ASP A 403 3.45 -24.94 -16.91
CA ASP A 403 3.84 -26.19 -17.60
C ASP A 403 2.68 -27.20 -17.80
N GLY A 404 1.43 -26.73 -17.74
CA GLY A 404 0.23 -27.56 -17.74
C GLY A 404 0.03 -28.42 -16.48
N GLN A 405 0.88 -28.27 -15.45
CA GLN A 405 0.88 -29.10 -14.24
C GLN A 405 0.04 -28.49 -13.10
N ILE A 406 0.08 -27.16 -12.96
CA ILE A 406 -0.58 -26.41 -11.89
C ILE A 406 -1.08 -25.07 -12.44
N THR A 407 -2.14 -24.51 -11.83
CA THR A 407 -2.62 -23.15 -12.09
C THR A 407 -2.51 -22.32 -10.81
N ALA A 408 -2.05 -21.08 -10.92
CA ALA A 408 -1.94 -20.14 -9.82
C ALA A 408 -2.58 -18.78 -10.18
N LYS A 409 -3.11 -18.05 -9.20
CA LYS A 409 -3.52 -16.64 -9.38
C LYS A 409 -2.34 -15.78 -9.83
N GLY A 410 -2.59 -14.83 -10.73
CA GLY A 410 -1.56 -14.03 -11.38
C GLY A 410 -0.77 -13.09 -10.45
N TYR A 411 -1.39 -12.54 -9.40
CA TYR A 411 -0.69 -11.66 -8.44
C TYR A 411 0.25 -12.39 -7.46
N PRO A 412 -0.13 -13.53 -6.85
CA PRO A 412 0.83 -14.40 -6.17
C PRO A 412 2.00 -14.84 -7.06
N PHE A 413 1.72 -15.15 -8.34
CA PHE A 413 2.73 -15.51 -9.32
C PHE A 413 3.69 -14.35 -9.64
N SER A 414 3.16 -13.14 -9.87
CA SER A 414 3.96 -11.96 -10.20
C SER A 414 4.88 -11.55 -9.03
N MET A 415 4.37 -11.59 -7.79
CA MET A 415 5.19 -11.38 -6.59
C MET A 415 6.31 -12.43 -6.42
N MET A 416 6.04 -13.71 -6.70
CA MET A 416 7.05 -14.78 -6.64
C MET A 416 8.17 -14.55 -7.68
N LEU A 417 7.80 -14.16 -8.91
CA LEU A 417 8.78 -13.75 -9.93
C LEU A 417 9.45 -12.41 -9.62
N GLY A 418 8.92 -11.58 -8.72
CA GLY A 418 9.46 -10.27 -8.38
C GLY A 418 9.11 -9.17 -9.40
N LEU A 419 7.99 -9.36 -10.09
CA LEU A 419 7.41 -8.39 -11.04
C LEU A 419 6.67 -7.28 -10.28
N LYS A 420 6.53 -6.10 -10.91
CA LYS A 420 5.89 -4.92 -10.30
C LYS A 420 4.39 -5.08 -10.05
N SER A 421 3.69 -5.79 -10.93
CA SER A 421 2.24 -6.02 -10.85
C SER A 421 1.85 -7.35 -11.52
N SER A 422 0.58 -7.75 -11.40
CA SER A 422 -0.04 -8.82 -12.20
C SER A 422 -0.49 -8.37 -13.60
N LYS A 423 -0.31 -7.10 -13.97
CA LYS A 423 -0.60 -6.59 -15.32
C LYS A 423 0.68 -6.64 -16.14
N PHE A 424 0.93 -7.77 -16.81
CA PHE A 424 2.17 -7.97 -17.56
C PHE A 424 1.98 -8.75 -18.87
N ASN A 425 2.67 -8.33 -19.91
CA ASN A 425 2.88 -9.12 -21.13
C ASN A 425 4.16 -9.97 -20.99
N LEU A 426 4.22 -11.11 -21.68
CA LEU A 426 5.34 -12.04 -21.63
C LEU A 426 5.81 -12.45 -23.04
N THR A 427 7.13 -12.45 -23.24
CA THR A 427 7.80 -13.04 -24.40
C THR A 427 8.93 -13.96 -23.94
N TYR A 428 9.14 -15.08 -24.64
CA TYR A 428 10.34 -15.92 -24.51
C TYR A 428 11.08 -15.96 -25.85
N THR A 429 12.40 -15.77 -25.83
CA THR A 429 13.27 -15.90 -27.01
C THR A 429 13.96 -17.27 -26.99
N TYR A 430 13.74 -18.08 -28.02
CA TYR A 430 14.41 -19.37 -28.19
C TYR A 430 15.88 -19.21 -28.62
N ASP A 431 16.70 -20.24 -28.32
CA ASP A 431 18.11 -20.40 -28.73
C ASP A 431 18.30 -20.72 -30.24
#